data_AF-A0A976KX94-F1
#
_entry.id   AF-A0A976KX94-F1
#
_cell.length_a   1.000
_cell.length_b   1.000
_cell.length_c   1.000
_cell.angle_alpha   90.00
_cell.angle_beta   90.00
_cell.angle_gamma   90.00
#
_symmetry.space_group_name_H-M   'P 1'
#
loop_
_entity.id
_entity.type
_entity.pdbx_description
1 polymer ?
#
loop_
_entity_poly.entity_id
_entity_poly.type
_entity_poly.pdbx_seq_one_letter_code
_entity_poly.pdbx_strand_id
1 'polypeptide(L)'
;MTPTKTLALAGSTVAALLVAAAILTGPTAGIPERSDPPQSPSPGHSAEVDPAPAAAGHAGEPQAGDEAHPGKPSFHRPDRTKLRRLIHQAIAAHGVTPATPGSAEPASATGTDPVDSSLALPAPQAPPVPSKELQKQMIGNFFEQANPLMQDCYDSFARPGLQGVLAVGSDLIYDDQVGGVLDAIELQDHSSIVSEQEPEFVECIRQSMLSIEMDHVEGFGKLWLTLNIDFPLSEVATPADR
;
A
#
# COMPACT_ATOMS: atom_id res chain seq x y z
N MET A 1 2.47 24.98 -57.59
CA MET A 1 1.43 25.58 -56.72
C MET A 1 1.47 24.85 -55.39
N THR A 2 2.14 25.44 -54.40
CA THR A 2 2.34 24.88 -53.06
C THR A 2 1.34 25.51 -52.09
N PRO A 3 0.53 24.73 -51.35
CA PRO A 3 -0.32 25.29 -50.31
C PRO A 3 0.47 25.46 -49.00
N THR A 4 0.67 26.72 -48.62
CA THR A 4 1.15 27.16 -47.31
C THR A 4 0.08 26.88 -46.26
N LYS A 5 0.37 26.01 -45.28
CA LYS A 5 -0.50 25.79 -44.11
C LYS A 5 -0.11 26.75 -43.00
N THR A 6 -0.98 27.72 -42.74
CA THR A 6 -0.93 28.66 -41.62
C THR A 6 -1.29 27.94 -40.31
N LEU A 7 -0.36 27.91 -39.36
CA LEU A 7 -0.61 27.48 -37.97
C LEU A 7 -1.18 28.66 -37.17
N ALA A 8 -2.42 28.53 -36.70
CA ALA A 8 -3.03 29.45 -35.76
C ALA A 8 -2.60 29.09 -34.33
N LEU A 9 -1.87 30.00 -33.67
CA LEU A 9 -1.64 29.96 -32.24
C LEU A 9 -2.95 30.28 -31.52
N ALA A 10 -3.54 29.29 -30.84
CA ALA A 10 -4.59 29.52 -29.86
C ALA A 10 -3.93 29.95 -28.54
N GLY A 11 -4.15 31.21 -28.16
CA GLY A 11 -3.70 31.78 -26.90
C GLY A 11 -4.46 31.18 -25.72
N SER A 12 -3.72 30.66 -24.75
CA SER A 12 -4.27 30.18 -23.48
C SER A 12 -4.24 31.33 -22.48
N THR A 13 -5.38 31.99 -22.30
CA THR A 13 -5.60 33.00 -21.25
C THR A 13 -5.60 32.33 -19.89
N VAL A 14 -4.55 32.58 -19.10
CA VAL A 14 -4.45 32.18 -17.69
C VAL A 14 -5.41 33.05 -16.88
N ALA A 15 -6.53 32.49 -16.43
CA ALA A 15 -7.39 33.11 -15.44
C ALA A 15 -6.76 32.90 -14.04
N ALA A 16 -6.22 33.98 -13.48
CA ALA A 16 -5.74 34.02 -12.10
C ALA A 16 -6.94 33.97 -11.15
N LEU A 17 -7.13 32.84 -10.45
CA LEU A 17 -8.09 32.73 -9.36
C LEU A 17 -7.46 33.32 -8.08
N LEU A 18 -7.95 34.49 -7.67
CA LEU A 18 -7.69 35.09 -6.36
C LEU A 18 -8.46 34.30 -5.29
N VAL A 19 -7.74 33.52 -4.47
CA VAL A 19 -8.30 32.94 -3.24
C VAL A 19 -8.19 33.98 -2.13
N ALA A 20 -9.32 34.61 -1.80
CA ALA A 20 -9.45 35.45 -0.62
C ALA A 20 -9.53 34.57 0.63
N ALA A 21 -8.48 34.57 1.44
CA ALA A 21 -8.46 33.94 2.75
C ALA A 21 -9.34 34.75 3.72
N ALA A 22 -10.54 34.25 4.01
CA ALA A 22 -11.34 34.72 5.13
C ALA A 22 -10.89 34.00 6.41
N ILE A 23 -10.06 34.67 7.20
CA ILE A 23 -9.70 34.27 8.56
C ILE A 23 -10.93 34.49 9.44
N LEU A 24 -11.65 33.41 9.76
CA LEU A 24 -12.69 33.41 10.80
C LEU A 24 -12.07 32.90 12.10
N THR A 25 -11.68 33.84 12.94
CA THR A 25 -11.42 33.65 14.36
C THR A 25 -12.71 33.22 15.07
N GLY A 26 -12.80 31.94 15.45
CA GLY A 26 -13.85 31.42 16.33
C GLY A 26 -13.40 31.40 17.80
N PRO A 27 -14.31 31.67 18.76
CA PRO A 27 -13.97 31.79 20.18
C PRO A 27 -13.71 30.44 20.84
N THR A 28 -12.68 30.41 21.67
CA THR A 28 -12.39 29.36 22.67
C THR A 28 -13.56 29.18 23.63
N ALA A 29 -14.36 28.14 23.41
CA ALA A 29 -15.29 27.61 24.41
C ALA A 29 -14.62 26.44 25.14
N GLY A 30 -14.66 26.50 26.47
CA GLY A 30 -13.88 25.66 27.38
C GLY A 30 -14.18 24.16 27.30
N ILE A 31 -13.14 23.38 27.58
CA ILE A 31 -13.23 21.94 27.81
C ILE A 31 -13.59 21.73 29.28
N PRO A 32 -14.76 21.14 29.62
CA PRO A 32 -15.03 20.70 30.96
C PRO A 32 -14.18 19.48 31.33
N GLU A 33 -13.63 19.61 32.51
CA GLU A 33 -13.11 18.63 33.45
C GLU A 33 -13.69 17.19 33.33
N ARG A 34 -12.76 16.24 33.15
CA ARG A 34 -12.66 14.94 33.85
C ARG A 34 -13.91 14.05 33.91
N SER A 35 -13.85 12.91 33.22
CA SER A 35 -14.60 11.70 33.56
C SER A 35 -13.64 10.52 33.65
N ASP A 36 -13.66 9.86 34.80
CA ASP A 36 -12.84 8.71 35.16
C ASP A 36 -12.97 7.53 34.18
N PRO A 37 -11.91 6.72 34.01
CA PRO A 37 -12.01 5.49 33.24
C PRO A 37 -12.87 4.45 33.97
N PRO A 38 -13.72 3.68 33.24
CA PRO A 38 -14.43 2.55 33.82
C PRO A 38 -13.44 1.46 34.25
N GLN A 39 -13.58 1.01 35.50
CA GLN A 39 -12.92 -0.17 36.05
C GLN A 39 -13.23 -1.40 35.19
N SER A 40 -12.18 -2.08 34.70
CA SER A 40 -12.30 -3.41 34.12
C SER A 40 -12.62 -4.45 35.21
N PRO A 41 -13.71 -5.22 35.11
CA PRO A 41 -13.92 -6.38 35.94
C PRO A 41 -13.00 -7.54 35.49
N SER A 42 -12.39 -8.20 36.48
CA SER A 42 -11.58 -9.42 36.34
C SER A 42 -12.27 -10.50 35.52
N PRO A 43 -11.56 -11.18 34.60
CA PRO A 43 -11.97 -12.48 34.13
C PRO A 43 -11.45 -13.55 35.10
N GLY A 44 -12.29 -13.92 36.06
CA GLY A 44 -12.29 -15.27 36.60
C GLY A 44 -13.29 -16.09 35.80
N HIS A 45 -12.86 -17.26 35.31
CA HIS A 45 -13.52 -18.57 35.43
C HIS A 45 -12.94 -19.49 34.35
N SER A 46 -12.08 -20.38 34.83
CA SER A 46 -11.71 -21.62 34.15
C SER A 46 -12.96 -22.41 33.82
N ALA A 47 -13.18 -22.70 32.54
CA ALA A 47 -14.00 -23.80 32.12
C ALA A 47 -13.08 -24.79 31.39
N GLU A 48 -12.66 -25.78 32.17
CA GLU A 48 -12.06 -27.03 31.72
C GLU A 48 -13.08 -27.72 30.81
N VAL A 49 -12.79 -27.80 29.51
CA VAL A 49 -13.60 -28.57 28.55
C VAL A 49 -12.87 -29.89 28.32
N ASP A 50 -13.49 -30.93 28.85
CA ASP A 50 -13.19 -32.36 28.68
C ASP A 50 -13.06 -32.74 27.19
N PRO A 51 -11.98 -33.43 26.76
CA PRO A 51 -11.89 -34.00 25.42
C PRO A 51 -12.60 -35.35 25.36
N ALA A 52 -13.79 -35.39 24.73
CA ALA A 52 -14.48 -36.64 24.39
C ALA A 52 -13.91 -37.26 23.08
N PRO A 53 -13.94 -38.61 22.95
CA PRO A 53 -13.07 -39.35 22.03
C PRO A 53 -13.63 -39.50 20.61
N ALA A 54 -12.70 -39.81 19.71
CA ALA A 54 -12.88 -40.16 18.31
C ALA A 54 -13.99 -41.19 18.04
N ALA A 55 -14.77 -40.95 16.98
CA ALA A 55 -15.54 -41.99 16.31
C ALA A 55 -15.69 -41.69 14.80
N ALA A 56 -15.10 -42.60 14.02
CA ALA A 56 -15.60 -43.17 12.78
C ALA A 56 -16.02 -42.27 11.60
N GLY A 57 -15.16 -42.25 10.59
CA GLY A 57 -15.46 -42.88 9.30
C GLY A 57 -16.50 -42.20 8.41
N HIS A 58 -16.02 -41.37 7.48
CA HIS A 58 -16.66 -41.20 6.18
C HIS A 58 -15.76 -41.81 5.11
N ALA A 59 -16.13 -43.03 4.72
CA ALA A 59 -15.62 -43.72 3.56
C ALA A 59 -16.09 -42.97 2.31
N GLY A 60 -15.21 -42.92 1.31
CA GLY A 60 -15.33 -42.08 0.14
C GLY A 60 -16.56 -42.35 -0.72
N GLU A 61 -17.03 -41.25 -1.31
CA GLU A 61 -17.78 -41.29 -2.56
C GLU A 61 -16.85 -40.75 -3.66
N PRO A 62 -16.53 -41.55 -4.69
CA PRO A 62 -15.66 -41.11 -5.77
C PRO A 62 -16.43 -40.18 -6.70
N GLN A 63 -16.21 -38.88 -6.61
CA GLN A 63 -16.62 -37.94 -7.64
C GLN A 63 -15.71 -38.10 -8.86
N ALA A 64 -16.05 -39.08 -9.71
CA ALA A 64 -15.56 -39.18 -11.07
C ALA A 64 -16.33 -38.16 -11.94
N GLY A 65 -15.71 -37.00 -12.13
CA GLY A 65 -16.24 -35.91 -12.94
C GLY A 65 -15.20 -34.82 -13.15
N ASP A 66 -13.98 -35.24 -13.49
CA ASP A 66 -12.88 -34.36 -13.90
C ASP A 66 -13.19 -33.85 -15.32
N GLU A 67 -14.15 -32.93 -15.42
CA GLU A 67 -14.24 -32.06 -16.58
C GLU A 67 -13.01 -31.15 -16.56
N ALA A 68 -12.03 -31.54 -17.36
CA ALA A 68 -10.81 -30.82 -17.66
C ALA A 68 -11.12 -29.36 -18.05
N HIS A 69 -11.22 -28.50 -17.04
CA HIS A 69 -11.12 -27.07 -17.22
C HIS A 69 -9.70 -26.82 -17.77
N PRO A 70 -9.55 -26.14 -18.91
CA PRO A 70 -8.23 -25.80 -19.44
C PRO A 70 -7.44 -25.11 -18.33
N GLY A 71 -6.39 -25.79 -17.88
CA GLY A 71 -5.68 -25.49 -16.65
C GLY A 71 -5.27 -24.03 -16.64
N LYS A 72 -5.83 -23.26 -15.70
CA LYS A 72 -5.24 -21.99 -15.32
C LYS A 72 -3.77 -22.27 -14.99
N PRO A 73 -2.80 -21.58 -15.59
CA PRO A 73 -1.39 -21.78 -15.29
C PRO A 73 -1.22 -21.66 -13.78
N SER A 74 -0.83 -22.76 -13.14
CA SER A 74 -0.38 -22.75 -11.75
C SER A 74 0.96 -22.03 -11.76
N PHE A 75 0.92 -20.72 -11.57
CA PHE A 75 2.12 -19.95 -11.29
C PHE A 75 2.65 -20.44 -9.95
N HIS A 76 3.72 -21.23 -10.00
CA HIS A 76 4.42 -21.69 -8.82
C HIS A 76 5.13 -20.48 -8.23
N ARG A 77 4.40 -19.69 -7.42
CA ARG A 77 4.92 -18.51 -6.76
C ARG A 77 6.13 -18.95 -5.91
N PRO A 78 7.33 -18.39 -6.13
CA PRO A 78 8.46 -18.67 -5.24
C PRO A 78 8.04 -18.33 -3.80
N ASP A 79 8.59 -19.07 -2.83
CA ASP A 79 8.32 -18.82 -1.42
C ASP A 79 8.67 -17.36 -1.08
N ARG A 80 7.65 -16.52 -0.98
CA ARG A 80 7.79 -15.08 -0.82
C ARG A 80 8.58 -14.70 0.43
N THR A 81 8.50 -15.52 1.48
CA THR A 81 9.30 -15.34 2.69
C THR A 81 10.79 -15.53 2.40
N LYS A 82 11.12 -16.47 1.51
CA LYS A 82 12.49 -16.65 1.01
C LYS A 82 12.92 -15.46 0.15
N LEU A 83 12.09 -14.99 -0.77
CA LEU A 83 12.42 -13.83 -1.62
C LEU A 83 12.67 -12.57 -0.77
N ARG A 84 11.75 -12.25 0.14
CA ARG A 84 11.90 -11.11 1.06
C ARG A 84 13.17 -11.21 1.90
N ARG A 85 13.51 -12.41 2.38
CA ARG A 85 14.77 -12.65 3.11
C ARG A 85 16.00 -12.41 2.23
N LEU A 86 16.00 -12.88 0.98
CA LEU A 86 17.11 -12.66 0.05
C LEU A 86 17.29 -11.16 -0.22
N ILE A 87 16.20 -10.42 -0.34
CA ILE A 87 16.23 -8.98 -0.58
C ILE A 87 16.75 -8.23 0.64
N HIS A 88 16.26 -8.54 1.85
CA HIS A 88 16.84 -7.97 3.07
C HIS A 88 18.32 -8.34 3.24
N GLN A 89 18.74 -9.54 2.83
CA GLN A 89 20.14 -9.95 2.83
C GLN A 89 20.98 -9.17 1.80
N ALA A 90 20.46 -8.96 0.59
CA ALA A 90 21.11 -8.15 -0.43
C ALA A 90 21.25 -6.70 0.03
N ILE A 91 20.15 -6.09 0.51
CA ILE A 91 20.13 -4.75 1.12
C ILE A 91 21.17 -4.64 2.25
N ALA A 92 21.21 -5.62 3.16
CA ALA A 92 22.19 -5.65 4.24
C ALA A 92 23.64 -5.82 3.74
N ALA A 93 23.86 -6.64 2.71
CA ALA A 93 25.17 -6.80 2.07
C ALA A 93 25.65 -5.51 1.38
N HIS A 94 24.72 -4.71 0.87
CA HIS A 94 24.99 -3.39 0.31
C HIS A 94 25.12 -2.28 1.37
N GLY A 95 25.00 -2.60 2.66
CA GLY A 95 25.14 -1.63 3.76
C GLY A 95 23.98 -0.62 3.85
N VAL A 96 22.87 -0.90 3.18
CA VAL A 96 21.67 -0.07 3.19
C VAL A 96 20.81 -0.52 4.36
N THR A 97 20.52 0.38 5.30
CA THR A 97 19.56 0.09 6.37
C THR A 97 18.22 0.69 5.97
N PRO A 98 17.11 -0.07 5.97
CA PRO A 98 15.81 0.47 5.62
C PRO A 98 15.48 1.59 6.61
N ALA A 99 15.36 2.82 6.10
CA ALA A 99 14.85 3.93 6.90
C ALA A 99 13.41 3.60 7.26
N THR A 100 13.12 3.44 8.56
CA THR A 100 11.75 3.28 9.07
C THR A 100 10.98 4.55 8.74
N PRO A 101 9.97 4.50 7.84
CA PRO A 101 9.12 5.65 7.58
C PRO A 101 8.37 5.99 8.87
N GLY A 102 8.41 7.25 9.31
CA GLY A 102 7.66 7.73 10.47
C GLY A 102 8.42 7.91 11.79
N SER A 103 9.68 7.48 11.90
CA SER A 103 10.48 7.69 13.12
C SER A 103 11.27 9.00 13.10
N ALA A 104 10.63 10.10 12.75
CA ALA A 104 11.16 11.45 12.96
C ALA A 104 10.67 11.99 14.32
N GLU A 105 11.06 11.33 15.41
CA GLU A 105 10.88 11.89 16.75
C GLU A 105 11.98 12.94 16.99
N PRO A 106 11.65 14.22 17.24
CA PRO A 106 12.65 15.24 17.49
C PRO A 106 13.36 14.96 18.82
N ALA A 107 14.61 14.49 18.73
CA ALA A 107 15.48 14.26 19.87
C ALA A 107 15.71 15.56 20.64
N SER A 108 14.89 15.81 21.66
CA SER A 108 15.19 16.72 22.75
C SER A 108 15.90 15.92 23.84
N ALA A 109 17.23 15.86 23.77
CA ALA A 109 18.06 15.25 24.80
C ALA A 109 19.08 16.29 25.31
N THR A 110 18.65 17.04 26.33
CA THR A 110 19.54 17.78 27.23
C THR A 110 19.98 16.81 28.31
N GLY A 111 21.14 16.16 28.13
CA GLY A 111 21.70 15.23 29.11
C GLY A 111 23.20 15.04 28.87
N THR A 112 24.01 15.79 29.61
CA THR A 112 25.46 15.72 29.62
C THR A 112 25.93 14.57 30.51
N ASP A 113 26.24 13.41 29.92
CA ASP A 113 27.09 12.40 30.54
C ASP A 113 28.22 11.99 29.56
N PRO A 114 29.50 12.09 29.96
CA PRO A 114 30.63 11.70 29.11
C PRO A 114 30.84 10.18 29.19
N VAL A 115 30.20 9.44 28.28
CA VAL A 115 30.50 8.02 28.06
C VAL A 115 31.47 7.85 26.88
N ASP A 116 32.48 7.02 27.14
CA ASP A 116 33.60 6.63 26.30
C ASP A 116 33.18 6.27 24.86
N SER A 117 33.67 7.07 23.90
CA SER A 117 33.34 7.00 22.48
C SER A 117 34.41 6.22 21.73
N SER A 118 34.28 4.90 21.57
CA SER A 118 35.16 4.15 20.64
C SER A 118 34.60 2.86 20.08
N LEU A 119 33.29 2.79 19.82
CA LEU A 119 32.70 1.84 18.86
C LEU A 119 31.55 2.50 18.09
N ALA A 120 31.82 3.63 17.44
CA ALA A 120 30.88 4.23 16.50
C ALA A 120 30.76 3.31 15.29
N LEU A 121 29.73 2.45 15.27
CA LEU A 121 29.32 1.72 14.09
C LEU A 121 29.09 2.74 12.96
N PRO A 122 29.60 2.49 11.73
CA PRO A 122 29.40 3.38 10.62
C PRO A 122 27.89 3.62 10.43
N ALA A 123 27.52 4.90 10.28
CA ALA A 123 26.12 5.26 10.07
C ALA A 123 25.59 4.54 8.82
N PRO A 124 24.35 4.00 8.87
CA PRO A 124 23.61 3.55 7.70
C PRO A 124 23.80 4.46 6.50
N GLN A 125 24.35 3.95 5.41
CA GLN A 125 24.35 4.72 4.17
C GLN A 125 22.93 4.64 3.58
N ALA A 126 22.35 5.80 3.31
CA ALA A 126 21.08 5.87 2.60
C ALA A 126 21.25 5.19 1.22
N PRO A 127 20.26 4.40 0.77
CA PRO A 127 20.34 3.79 -0.55
C PRO A 127 20.50 4.89 -1.62
N PRO A 128 21.29 4.65 -2.69
CA PRO A 128 21.41 5.59 -3.78
C PRO A 128 20.04 5.84 -4.41
N VAL A 129 19.78 7.10 -4.73
CA VAL A 129 18.57 7.50 -5.48
C VAL A 129 18.75 7.02 -6.92
N PRO A 130 17.79 6.25 -7.49
CA PRO A 130 17.89 5.74 -8.86
C PRO A 130 17.90 6.88 -9.88
N SER A 131 18.49 6.65 -11.06
CA SER A 131 18.45 7.60 -12.18
C SER A 131 17.00 7.84 -12.64
N LYS A 132 16.74 8.96 -13.32
CA LYS A 132 15.38 9.29 -13.80
C LYS A 132 14.86 8.25 -14.79
N GLU A 133 15.74 7.75 -15.65
CA GLU A 133 15.45 6.70 -16.63
C GLU A 133 15.07 5.40 -15.92
N LEU A 134 15.83 5.02 -14.90
CA LEU A 134 15.53 3.83 -14.09
C LEU A 134 14.22 3.99 -13.31
N GLN A 135 13.98 5.14 -12.69
CA GLN A 135 12.70 5.44 -12.02
C GLN A 135 11.52 5.28 -12.97
N LYS A 136 11.62 5.78 -14.20
CA LYS A 136 10.56 5.64 -15.20
C LYS A 136 10.30 4.18 -15.57
N GLN A 137 11.36 3.38 -15.72
CA GLN A 137 11.23 1.95 -16.01
C GLN A 137 10.60 1.19 -14.84
N MET A 138 11.08 1.45 -13.62
CA MET A 138 10.53 0.87 -12.39
C MET A 138 9.02 1.16 -12.24
N ILE A 139 8.63 2.43 -12.42
CA ILE A 139 7.22 2.84 -12.35
C ILE A 139 6.40 2.17 -13.45
N GLY A 140 6.90 2.13 -14.69
CA GLY A 140 6.20 1.50 -15.81
C GLY A 140 5.91 0.02 -15.56
N ASN A 141 6.92 -0.75 -15.17
CA ASN A 141 6.79 -2.18 -14.89
C ASN A 141 5.85 -2.44 -13.71
N PHE A 142 5.93 -1.61 -12.66
CA PHE A 142 5.01 -1.70 -11.52
C PHE A 142 3.55 -1.53 -11.97
N PHE A 143 3.23 -0.50 -12.75
CA PHE A 143 1.85 -0.24 -13.19
C PHE A 143 1.31 -1.31 -14.15
N GLU A 144 2.16 -1.86 -15.01
CA GLU A 144 1.78 -2.96 -15.92
C GLU A 144 1.29 -4.19 -15.15
N GLN A 145 1.89 -4.49 -14.00
CA GLN A 145 1.49 -5.61 -13.14
C GLN A 145 0.42 -5.23 -12.10
N ALA A 146 0.46 -4.03 -11.56
CA ALA A 146 -0.48 -3.60 -10.51
C ALA A 146 -1.89 -3.42 -11.05
N ASN A 147 -2.05 -2.80 -12.23
CA ASN A 147 -3.35 -2.49 -12.81
C ASN A 147 -4.32 -3.68 -12.90
N PRO A 148 -3.93 -4.84 -13.49
CA PRO A 148 -4.85 -5.98 -13.57
C PRO A 148 -5.25 -6.51 -12.18
N LEU A 149 -4.33 -6.52 -11.23
CA LEU A 149 -4.61 -6.99 -9.87
C LEU A 149 -5.55 -6.06 -9.10
N MET A 150 -5.40 -4.75 -9.30
CA MET A 150 -6.30 -3.75 -8.73
C MET A 150 -7.69 -3.84 -9.37
N GLN A 151 -7.75 -4.12 -10.67
CA GLN A 151 -9.01 -4.34 -11.38
C GLN A 151 -9.72 -5.60 -10.87
N ASP A 152 -9.00 -6.70 -10.65
CA ASP A 152 -9.58 -7.93 -10.07
C ASP A 152 -10.14 -7.69 -8.66
N CYS A 153 -9.43 -6.93 -7.82
CA CYS A 153 -9.96 -6.49 -6.53
C CYS A 153 -11.19 -5.62 -6.73
N TYR A 154 -11.14 -4.61 -7.60
CA TYR A 154 -12.31 -3.77 -7.86
C TYR A 154 -13.51 -4.60 -8.30
N ASP A 155 -13.40 -5.46 -9.31
CA ASP A 155 -14.49 -6.27 -9.85
C ASP A 155 -15.08 -7.23 -8.80
N SER A 156 -14.28 -7.69 -7.85
CA SER A 156 -14.73 -8.54 -6.72
C SER A 156 -15.57 -7.78 -5.70
N PHE A 157 -15.32 -6.47 -5.55
CA PHE A 157 -15.97 -5.58 -4.59
C PHE A 157 -16.89 -4.54 -5.27
N ALA A 158 -16.99 -4.50 -6.59
CA ALA A 158 -17.71 -3.51 -7.41
C ALA A 158 -19.24 -3.55 -7.28
N ARG A 159 -19.76 -4.23 -6.26
CA ARG A 159 -21.18 -4.15 -5.88
C ARG A 159 -21.43 -2.82 -5.17
N PRO A 160 -22.65 -2.26 -5.29
CA PRO A 160 -22.84 -0.81 -5.27
C PRO A 160 -22.39 -0.21 -3.94
N GLY A 161 -21.35 0.63 -3.96
CA GLY A 161 -20.90 1.31 -2.74
C GLY A 161 -19.55 2.01 -2.85
N LEU A 162 -18.55 1.38 -3.45
CA LEU A 162 -17.17 1.90 -3.49
C LEU A 162 -17.06 3.24 -4.22
N GLN A 163 -16.76 4.28 -3.45
CA GLN A 163 -16.67 5.66 -3.90
C GLN A 163 -15.51 6.36 -3.19
N GLY A 164 -14.88 7.35 -3.83
CA GLY A 164 -13.83 8.18 -3.24
C GLY A 164 -12.44 7.85 -3.78
N VAL A 165 -11.40 8.20 -3.02
CA VAL A 165 -10.00 8.05 -3.46
C VAL A 165 -9.26 7.11 -2.51
N LEU A 166 -8.63 6.07 -3.02
CA LEU A 166 -7.68 5.26 -2.26
C LEU A 166 -6.27 5.74 -2.52
N ALA A 167 -5.60 6.21 -1.48
CA ALA A 167 -4.22 6.64 -1.57
C ALA A 167 -3.30 5.67 -0.84
N VAL A 168 -2.33 5.11 -1.57
CA VAL A 168 -1.43 4.08 -1.07
C VAL A 168 0.02 4.50 -1.31
N GLY A 169 0.81 4.50 -0.25
CA GLY A 169 2.26 4.71 -0.27
C GLY A 169 2.98 3.37 -0.20
N SER A 170 4.08 3.22 -0.94
CA SER A 170 4.89 2.03 -0.88
C SER A 170 6.37 2.29 -1.18
N ASP A 171 7.23 1.58 -0.46
CA ASP A 171 8.66 1.50 -0.74
C ASP A 171 8.92 0.45 -1.81
N LEU A 172 9.31 0.91 -2.99
CA LEU A 172 9.80 0.07 -4.08
C LEU A 172 11.31 -0.09 -3.96
N ILE A 173 11.77 -1.31 -3.72
CA ILE A 173 13.18 -1.65 -3.63
C ILE A 173 13.57 -2.47 -4.84
N TYR A 174 14.72 -2.14 -5.41
CA TYR A 174 15.18 -2.68 -6.66
C TYR A 174 16.61 -3.17 -6.57
N ASP A 175 16.83 -4.40 -7.04
CA ASP A 175 18.13 -5.05 -7.13
C ASP A 175 18.31 -5.71 -8.50
N ASP A 176 19.52 -5.68 -9.05
CA ASP A 176 19.81 -6.18 -10.40
C ASP A 176 19.75 -7.71 -10.48
N GLN A 177 19.97 -8.43 -9.37
CA GLN A 177 19.93 -9.89 -9.32
C GLN A 177 18.57 -10.44 -8.92
N VAL A 178 17.83 -9.72 -8.08
CA VAL A 178 16.55 -10.19 -7.54
C VAL A 178 15.34 -9.58 -8.25
N GLY A 179 15.50 -8.41 -8.87
CA GLY A 179 14.41 -7.62 -9.45
C GLY A 179 13.81 -6.63 -8.45
N GLY A 180 12.58 -6.19 -8.74
CA GLY A 180 11.88 -5.22 -7.91
C GLY A 180 10.84 -5.85 -6.98
N VAL A 181 10.78 -5.38 -5.74
CA VAL A 181 9.70 -5.73 -4.79
C VAL A 181 9.18 -4.51 -4.03
N LEU A 182 7.97 -4.65 -3.51
CA LEU A 182 7.38 -3.71 -2.54
C LEU A 182 7.64 -4.22 -1.12
N ASP A 183 8.23 -3.39 -0.26
CA ASP A 183 8.56 -3.76 1.12
C ASP A 183 7.39 -3.53 2.09
N ALA A 184 6.73 -2.38 1.95
CA ALA A 184 5.62 -1.94 2.78
C ALA A 184 4.54 -1.26 1.93
N ILE A 185 3.29 -1.37 2.36
CA ILE A 185 2.14 -0.73 1.74
C ILE A 185 1.38 -0.02 2.86
N GLU A 186 1.26 1.30 2.75
CA GLU A 186 0.72 2.18 3.77
C GLU A 186 -0.42 3.01 3.19
N LEU A 187 -1.57 3.03 3.87
CA LEU A 187 -2.64 3.97 3.52
C LEU A 187 -2.16 5.39 3.82
N GLN A 188 -2.41 6.30 2.90
CA GLN A 188 -2.07 7.72 3.09
C GLN A 188 -3.27 8.47 3.70
N ASP A 189 -2.97 9.56 4.41
CA ASP A 189 -3.97 10.36 5.14
C ASP A 189 -5.08 10.96 4.24
N HIS A 190 -4.80 11.14 2.94
CA HIS A 190 -5.77 11.64 1.97
C HIS A 190 -6.63 10.55 1.31
N SER A 191 -6.54 9.31 1.78
CA SER A 191 -7.48 8.24 1.41
C SER A 191 -8.88 8.55 1.97
N SER A 192 -9.90 8.37 1.15
CA SER A 192 -11.29 8.81 1.40
C SER A 192 -12.30 7.82 0.83
N ILE A 193 -12.00 6.51 0.87
CA ILE A 193 -12.98 5.49 0.45
C ILE A 193 -14.21 5.58 1.35
N VAL A 194 -15.38 5.54 0.73
CA VAL A 194 -16.67 5.39 1.39
C VAL A 194 -17.26 4.04 0.96
N SER A 195 -17.19 3.03 1.82
CA SER A 195 -17.79 1.71 1.58
C SER A 195 -17.92 0.92 2.88
N GLU A 196 -18.98 0.10 3.01
CA GLU A 196 -19.09 -0.86 4.12
C GLU A 196 -18.03 -1.97 4.03
N GLN A 197 -17.47 -2.20 2.83
CA GLN A 197 -16.47 -3.23 2.53
C GLN A 197 -15.06 -2.64 2.39
N GLU A 198 -14.85 -1.41 2.88
CA GLU A 198 -13.54 -0.75 2.80
C GLU A 198 -12.40 -1.61 3.37
N PRO A 199 -12.51 -2.23 4.57
CA PRO A 199 -11.39 -2.98 5.14
C PRO A 199 -10.98 -4.18 4.28
N GLU A 200 -11.96 -4.94 3.77
CA GLU A 200 -11.72 -6.10 2.93
C GLU A 200 -11.17 -5.70 1.56
N PHE A 201 -11.64 -4.59 1.01
CA PHE A 201 -11.14 -4.03 -0.24
C PHE A 201 -9.69 -3.55 -0.11
N VAL A 202 -9.38 -2.79 0.93
CA VAL A 202 -8.02 -2.32 1.23
C VAL A 202 -7.08 -3.50 1.43
N GLU A 203 -7.51 -4.54 2.15
CA GLU A 203 -6.72 -5.75 2.33
C GLU A 203 -6.51 -6.51 1.02
N CYS A 204 -7.51 -6.58 0.13
CA CYS A 204 -7.35 -7.15 -1.21
C CYS A 204 -6.24 -6.41 -1.99
N ILE A 205 -6.32 -5.08 -2.07
CA ILE A 205 -5.32 -4.25 -2.77
C ILE A 205 -3.94 -4.46 -2.15
N ARG A 206 -3.84 -4.46 -0.81
CA ARG A 206 -2.59 -4.67 -0.09
C ARG A 206 -1.96 -6.02 -0.44
N GLN A 207 -2.72 -7.12 -0.36
CA GLN A 207 -2.22 -8.46 -0.66
C GLN A 207 -1.85 -8.62 -2.14
N SER A 208 -2.67 -8.07 -3.03
CA SER A 208 -2.45 -8.06 -4.47
C SER A 208 -1.16 -7.34 -4.84
N MET A 209 -0.99 -6.09 -4.40
CA MET A 209 0.23 -5.31 -4.67
C MET A 209 1.48 -5.99 -4.10
N LEU A 210 1.38 -6.51 -2.89
CA LEU A 210 2.45 -7.26 -2.25
C LEU A 210 2.83 -8.58 -2.98
N SER A 211 2.03 -9.02 -3.95
CA SER A 211 2.32 -10.20 -4.79
C SER A 211 3.02 -9.88 -6.11
N ILE A 212 3.25 -8.59 -6.40
CA ILE A 212 3.94 -8.13 -7.61
C ILE A 212 5.43 -8.44 -7.50
N GLU A 213 5.95 -9.08 -8.54
CA GLU A 213 7.38 -9.35 -8.73
C GLU A 213 7.80 -8.68 -10.05
N MET A 214 8.63 -7.64 -9.98
CA MET A 214 9.07 -6.94 -11.19
C MET A 214 10.30 -7.59 -11.78
N ASP A 215 10.30 -7.71 -13.11
CA ASP A 215 11.44 -8.16 -13.89
C ASP A 215 12.68 -7.34 -13.58
N HIS A 216 13.85 -7.99 -13.68
CA HIS A 216 15.17 -7.38 -13.53
C HIS A 216 15.42 -6.20 -14.50
N VAL A 217 16.27 -5.27 -14.08
CA VAL A 217 16.58 -3.99 -14.74
C VAL A 217 17.95 -3.63 -14.19
N GLU A 218 18.82 -3.07 -15.01
CA GLU A 218 20.17 -2.73 -14.56
C GLU A 218 20.12 -1.58 -13.55
N GLY A 219 20.67 -1.82 -12.35
CA GLY A 219 20.84 -0.82 -11.32
C GLY A 219 20.28 -1.25 -9.96
N PHE A 220 20.55 -0.43 -8.96
CA PHE A 220 20.03 -0.59 -7.61
C PHE A 220 19.40 0.74 -7.17
N GLY A 221 18.31 0.67 -6.42
CA GLY A 221 17.69 1.86 -5.89
C GLY A 221 16.49 1.59 -5.01
N LYS A 222 16.15 2.60 -4.21
CA LYS A 222 14.90 2.65 -3.44
C LYS A 222 14.09 3.86 -3.92
N LEU A 223 12.81 3.65 -4.14
CA LEU A 223 11.87 4.67 -4.61
C LEU A 223 10.59 4.61 -3.78
N TRP A 224 10.17 5.73 -3.20
CA TRP A 224 8.84 5.86 -2.62
C TRP A 224 7.83 6.14 -3.72
N LEU A 225 6.79 5.31 -3.80
CA LEU A 225 5.67 5.44 -4.73
C LEU A 225 4.42 5.85 -3.97
N THR A 226 3.67 6.79 -4.53
CA THR A 226 2.31 7.10 -4.08
C THR A 226 1.35 6.85 -5.22
N LEU A 227 0.41 5.95 -4.98
CA LEU A 227 -0.63 5.55 -5.91
C LEU A 227 -1.96 6.11 -5.43
N ASN A 228 -2.65 6.86 -6.29
CA ASN A 228 -4.01 7.32 -6.05
C ASN A 228 -4.93 6.59 -7.01
N ILE A 229 -5.96 5.93 -6.46
CA ILE A 229 -6.94 5.16 -7.22
C ILE A 229 -8.29 5.85 -7.01
N ASP A 230 -8.81 6.45 -8.07
CA ASP A 230 -10.10 7.13 -8.06
C ASP A 230 -11.24 6.15 -8.35
N PHE A 231 -12.18 6.03 -7.41
CA PHE A 231 -13.43 5.30 -7.59
C PHE A 231 -14.54 6.28 -7.91
N PRO A 232 -15.06 6.28 -9.16
CA PRO A 232 -16.08 7.22 -9.56
C PRO A 232 -17.32 7.05 -8.69
N LEU A 233 -17.97 8.17 -8.37
CA LEU A 233 -19.31 8.15 -7.78
C LEU A 233 -20.20 7.35 -8.74
N SER A 234 -20.59 6.15 -8.33
CA SER A 234 -21.59 5.39 -9.05
C SER A 234 -22.85 6.24 -9.01
N GLU A 235 -23.27 6.79 -10.15
CA GLU A 235 -24.54 7.50 -10.22
C GLU A 235 -25.59 6.56 -9.64
N VAL A 236 -26.10 6.90 -8.45
CA VAL A 236 -27.16 6.15 -7.80
C VAL A 236 -28.27 6.13 -8.82
N ALA A 237 -28.48 4.97 -9.45
CA ALA A 237 -29.48 4.80 -10.49
C ALA A 237 -30.79 5.27 -9.89
N THR A 238 -31.19 6.48 -10.25
CA THR A 238 -32.36 7.11 -9.67
C THR A 238 -33.49 6.19 -10.09
N PRO A 239 -34.23 5.58 -9.16
CA PRO A 239 -35.27 4.63 -9.52
C PRO A 239 -36.22 5.37 -10.45
N ALA A 240 -36.17 5.02 -11.75
CA ALA A 240 -37.03 5.62 -12.74
C ALA A 240 -38.46 5.31 -12.30
N ASP A 241 -39.24 6.37 -12.08
CA ASP A 241 -40.66 6.34 -11.70
C ASP A 241 -41.37 5.16 -12.37
N ARG A 242 -41.83 4.22 -11.55
CA ARG A 242 -42.69 3.10 -11.94
C ARG A 242 -44.14 3.44 -11.69
#